data_AF-A0A5E4MX43-F1
#
_entry.id   AF-A0A5E4MX43-F1
#
_cell.length_a   1.000
_cell.length_b   1.000
_cell.length_c   1.000
_cell.angle_alpha   90.00
_cell.angle_beta   90.00
_cell.angle_gamma   90.00
#
_symmetry.space_group_name_H-M   'P 1'
#
loop_
_entity.id
_entity.type
_entity.pdbx_description
1 polymer ?
#
loop_
_entity_poly.entity_id
_entity_poly.type
_entity_poly.pdbx_seq_one_letter_code
_entity_poly.pdbx_strand_id
1 'polypeptide(L)'
;MIGAGVAIVPSTHPNELKYIIHELDVVLIMSVNPGFSGQDFLYSQLDKISLVKKMIQERNLDTQISVDGGVNLSNAAKIIQA
;
A
#
# COMPACT_ATOMS: atom_id res chain seq x y z
N MET A 1 -11.50 -11.41 16.42
CA MET A 1 -10.50 -10.34 16.69
C MET A 1 -10.78 -9.23 15.70
N ILE A 2 -10.74 -7.96 16.12
CA ILE A 2 -10.82 -6.81 15.21
C ILE A 2 -9.39 -6.52 14.75
N GLY A 3 -9.14 -6.44 13.45
CA GLY A 3 -7.81 -6.15 12.91
C GLY A 3 -7.50 -4.64 12.85
N ALA A 4 -6.22 -4.29 12.91
CA ALA A 4 -5.69 -2.94 12.78
C ALA A 4 -5.20 -2.69 11.35
N GLY A 5 -5.62 -1.56 10.76
CA GLY A 5 -5.22 -1.17 9.42
C GLY A 5 -4.85 0.30 9.34
N VAL A 6 -3.88 0.62 8.48
CA VAL A 6 -3.49 2.01 8.17
C VAL A 6 -3.52 2.24 6.67
N ALA A 7 -4.14 3.33 6.25
CA ALA A 7 -4.09 3.82 4.89
C ALA A 7 -3.01 4.90 4.74
N ILE A 8 -2.19 4.81 3.70
CA ILE A 8 -1.24 5.85 3.32
C ILE A 8 -1.56 6.39 1.93
N VAL A 9 -1.50 7.71 1.80
CA VAL A 9 -1.79 8.44 0.55
C VAL A 9 -0.52 8.64 -0.27
N PRO A 10 -0.60 9.07 -1.55
CA PRO A 10 0.57 9.29 -2.40
C PRO A 10 1.66 10.17 -1.78
N SER A 11 1.29 11.19 -1.02
CA SER A 11 2.22 12.10 -0.34
C SER A 11 2.85 11.55 0.95
N THR A 12 2.33 10.45 1.52
CA THR A 12 2.90 9.82 2.72
C THR A 12 4.04 8.89 2.33
N HIS A 13 5.22 9.12 2.90
CA HIS A 13 6.38 8.27 2.67
C HIS A 13 6.23 6.93 3.44
N PRO A 14 6.58 5.75 2.86
CA PRO A 14 6.49 4.45 3.56
C PRO A 14 7.17 4.37 4.91
N ASN A 15 8.28 5.10 5.08
CA ASN A 15 9.03 5.14 6.34
C ASN A 15 8.21 5.64 7.54
N GLU A 16 7.08 6.33 7.33
CA GLU A 16 6.18 6.69 8.43
C GLU A 16 5.63 5.43 9.15
N LEU A 17 5.57 4.28 8.46
CA LEU A 17 5.11 3.02 9.03
C LEU A 17 6.16 2.34 9.93
N LYS A 18 7.42 2.80 9.94
CA LYS A 18 8.56 2.07 10.52
C LYS A 18 8.37 1.67 11.99
N TYR A 19 7.58 2.41 12.75
CA TYR A 19 7.33 2.12 14.16
C TYR A 19 6.06 1.33 14.42
N ILE A 20 5.10 1.35 13.49
CA ILE A 20 3.76 0.78 13.73
C ILE A 20 3.48 -0.46 12.88
N ILE A 21 4.24 -0.71 11.80
CA ILE A 21 3.92 -1.76 10.82
C ILE A 21 3.78 -3.16 11.44
N HIS A 22 4.47 -3.43 12.55
CA HIS A 22 4.42 -4.70 13.27
C HIS A 22 3.12 -4.92 14.06
N GLU A 23 2.32 -3.88 14.28
CA GLU A 23 1.01 -3.94 14.93
C GLU A 23 -0.13 -3.97 13.91
N LEU A 24 0.16 -3.89 12.60
CA LEU A 24 -0.83 -3.80 11.55
C LEU A 24 -1.11 -5.16 10.92
N ASP A 25 -2.39 -5.50 10.80
CA ASP A 25 -2.85 -6.60 9.97
C ASP A 25 -2.84 -6.21 8.48
N VAL A 26 -3.08 -4.94 8.16
CA VAL A 26 -3.11 -4.44 6.78
C VAL A 26 -2.56 -3.03 6.61
N VAL A 27 -1.80 -2.82 5.54
CA VAL A 27 -1.43 -1.50 5.02
C VAL A 27 -2.16 -1.28 3.70
N LEU A 28 -3.05 -0.29 3.68
CA LEU A 28 -3.75 0.15 2.47
C LEU A 28 -2.94 1.26 1.77
N ILE A 29 -2.47 1.00 0.56
CA ILE A 29 -1.75 1.98 -0.25
C ILE A 29 -2.72 2.60 -1.24
N MET A 30 -2.99 3.90 -1.10
CA MET A 30 -3.77 4.61 -2.10
C MET A 30 -2.92 4.87 -3.35
N SER A 31 -3.39 4.38 -4.49
CA SER A 31 -2.79 4.59 -5.82
C SER A 31 -3.34 5.81 -6.56
N VAL A 32 -4.12 6.65 -5.88
CA VAL A 32 -4.63 7.95 -6.36
C VAL A 32 -4.61 8.96 -5.22
N ASN A 33 -4.74 10.25 -5.53
CA ASN A 33 -4.93 11.26 -4.48
C ASN A 33 -6.33 11.10 -3.85
N PRO A 34 -6.47 11.29 -2.53
CA PRO A 34 -7.76 11.17 -1.86
C PRO A 34 -8.75 12.25 -2.34
N GLY A 35 -10.05 11.92 -2.29
CA GLY A 35 -11.14 12.88 -2.49
C GLY A 35 -12.17 12.47 -3.54
N PHE A 36 -11.74 11.93 -4.68
CA PHE A 36 -12.64 11.67 -5.82
C PHE A 36 -12.44 10.29 -6.47
N SER A 37 -13.52 9.71 -6.96
CA SER A 37 -13.52 8.47 -7.76
C SER A 37 -13.13 8.71 -9.22
N GLY A 38 -12.71 7.67 -9.93
CA GLY A 38 -12.43 7.72 -11.38
C GLY A 38 -11.08 8.31 -11.76
N GLN A 39 -10.20 8.54 -10.77
CA GLN A 39 -8.82 8.94 -11.02
C GLN A 39 -7.98 7.77 -11.56
N ASP A 40 -7.04 8.08 -12.43
CA ASP A 40 -6.10 7.12 -12.99
C ASP A 40 -5.07 6.66 -11.97
N PHE A 41 -4.66 5.40 -12.08
CA PHE A 41 -3.63 4.80 -11.26
C PHE A 41 -2.30 5.56 -11.38
N LEU A 42 -1.77 6.03 -10.25
CA LEU A 42 -0.46 6.65 -10.15
C LEU A 42 0.62 5.56 -10.12
N TYR A 43 1.27 5.31 -11.25
CA TYR A 43 2.33 4.29 -11.38
C TYR A 43 3.53 4.49 -10.44
N SER A 44 3.75 5.71 -9.96
CA SER A 44 4.72 6.01 -8.89
C SER A 44 4.43 5.27 -7.58
N GLN A 45 3.21 4.79 -7.37
CA GLN A 45 2.85 4.03 -6.17
C GLN A 45 3.27 2.55 -6.25
N LEU A 46 3.76 2.06 -7.39
CA LEU A 46 4.39 0.73 -7.47
C LEU A 46 5.66 0.67 -6.59
N ASP A 47 6.50 1.70 -6.65
CA ASP A 47 7.70 1.78 -5.79
C ASP A 47 7.31 1.80 -4.31
N LYS A 48 6.19 2.45 -3.98
CA LYS A 48 5.63 2.47 -2.62
C LYS A 48 5.22 1.07 -2.16
N ILE A 49 4.54 0.31 -3.01
CA ILE A 49 4.16 -1.08 -2.74
C ILE A 49 5.41 -1.93 -2.47
N SER A 50 6.43 -1.85 -3.33
CA SER A 50 7.67 -2.62 -3.17
C SER A 50 8.43 -2.24 -1.89
N LEU A 51 8.47 -0.97 -1.51
CA LEU A 51 9.11 -0.52 -0.27
C LEU A 51 8.39 -1.05 0.98
N VAL A 52 7.04 -1.02 0.99
CA VAL A 52 6.25 -1.57 2.11
C VAL A 52 6.42 -3.10 2.17
N LYS A 53 6.38 -3.80 1.03
CA LYS A 53 6.61 -5.24 0.92
C LYS A 53 7.98 -5.64 1.47
N LYS A 54 9.02 -4.89 1.10
CA LYS A 54 10.37 -5.08 1.63
C LYS A 54 10.41 -4.90 3.16
N MET A 55 9.78 -3.85 3.69
CA MET A 55 9.72 -3.61 5.15
C MET A 55 9.04 -4.76 5.90
N ILE A 56 7.98 -5.33 5.33
CA ILE A 56 7.26 -6.50 5.87
C ILE A 56 8.16 -7.75 5.85
N GLN A 57 8.82 -8.01 4.73
CA GLN A 57 9.70 -9.16 4.54
C GLN A 57 10.94 -9.12 5.44
N GLU A 58 11.62 -7.97 5.53
CA GLU A 58 12.81 -7.80 6.37
C GLU A 58 12.52 -8.02 7.87
N ARG A 59 11.26 -7.86 8.27
CA ARG A 59 10.81 -7.99 9.66
C ARG A 59 10.03 -9.29 9.93
N ASN A 60 9.84 -10.14 8.91
CA ASN A 60 9.05 -11.37 8.98
C ASN A 60 7.64 -11.13 9.56
N LEU A 61 6.93 -10.14 9.04
CA LEU A 61 5.57 -9.78 9.50
C LEU A 61 4.49 -10.45 8.62
N ASP A 62 3.35 -10.77 9.23
CA ASP A 62 2.16 -11.28 8.53
C ASP A 62 1.27 -10.18 7.95
N THR A 63 1.70 -8.91 8.06
CA THR A 63 0.98 -7.74 7.55
C THR A 63 0.69 -7.88 6.05
N GLN A 64 -0.56 -7.65 5.66
CA GLN A 64 -0.97 -7.66 4.26
C GLN A 64 -0.87 -6.27 3.63
N ILE A 65 -0.67 -6.23 2.31
CA ILE A 65 -0.75 -5.01 1.51
C ILE A 65 -2.07 -5.03 0.73
N SER A 66 -2.83 -3.95 0.81
CA SER A 66 -3.98 -3.68 -0.05
C SER A 66 -3.72 -2.43 -0.89
N VAL A 67 -4.33 -2.35 -2.07
CA VAL A 67 -4.17 -1.22 -3.00
C VAL A 67 -5.54 -0.67 -3.37
N ASP A 68 -5.72 0.64 -3.24
CA ASP A 68 -7.00 1.32 -3.49
C ASP A 68 -6.85 2.54 -4.42
N GLY A 69 -7.76 2.65 -5.38
CA GLY A 69 -7.84 3.74 -6.35
C GLY A 69 -7.24 3.41 -7.72
N GLY A 70 -8.05 3.50 -8.77
CA GLY A 70 -7.59 3.29 -10.15
C GLY A 70 -7.18 1.85 -10.50
N VAL A 71 -7.42 0.87 -9.62
CA VAL A 71 -7.08 -0.54 -9.84
C VAL A 71 -7.99 -1.17 -10.91
N ASN A 72 -7.41 -1.84 -11.90
CA ASN A 72 -8.14 -2.52 -12.96
C ASN A 72 -7.27 -3.62 -13.62
N LEU A 73 -7.82 -4.37 -14.57
CA LEU A 73 -7.12 -5.50 -15.20
C LEU A 73 -5.82 -5.11 -15.93
N SER A 74 -5.67 -3.86 -16.37
CA SER A 74 -4.45 -3.41 -17.07
C SER A 74 -3.26 -3.17 -16.13
N ASN A 75 -3.50 -2.96 -14.83
CA ASN A 75 -2.45 -2.70 -13.85
C ASN A 75 -2.30 -3.79 -12.78
N ALA A 76 -3.27 -4.70 -12.63
CA ALA A 76 -3.24 -5.78 -11.65
C ALA A 76 -1.93 -6.60 -11.66
N ALA A 77 -1.43 -6.97 -12.84
CA ALA A 77 -0.19 -7.74 -12.96
C ALA A 77 1.03 -6.98 -12.41
N LYS A 78 1.11 -5.66 -12.66
CA LYS A 78 2.20 -4.81 -12.15
C LYS A 78 2.09 -4.61 -10.64
N ILE A 79 0.87 -4.48 -10.11
CA ILE A 79 0.60 -4.38 -8.67
C ILE A 79 1.05 -5.66 -7.95
N ILE A 80 0.73 -6.84 -8.49
CA ILE A 80 1.13 -8.13 -7.90
C ILE A 80 2.65 -8.33 -7.96
N GLN A 81 3.29 -7.85 -9.04
CA GLN A 81 4.74 -7.96 -9.22
C GLN A 81 5.51 -7.06 -8.25
N ALA A 82 5.00 -5.86 -7.96
CA ALA A 82 5.58 -4.92 -7.01
C ALA A 82 5.71 -5.54 -5.60
#